data_AF-A0A1F6R5N4-F1
#
_entry.id   AF-A0A1F6R5N4-F1
#
_cell.length_a   1.000
_cell.length_b   1.000
_cell.length_c   1.000
_cell.angle_alpha   90.00
_cell.angle_beta   90.00
_cell.angle_gamma   90.00
#
_symmetry.space_group_name_H-M   'P 1'
#
loop_
_entity.id
_entity.type
_entity.pdbx_description
1 polymer ?
#
loop_
_entity_poly.entity_id
_entity_poly.type
_entity_poly.pdbx_seq_one_letter_code
_entity_poly.pdbx_strand_id
1 'polypeptide(L)'
;MGALKLLIGVLLLVVPLGLYAYELMGGEIGLGVYMWKSLGTVIQGTLPPFIMLIGLFIVWLELDEWKIEKELKAEEEKEKEVKQARPVRAAKKAPAKKAAKKKK
;
A
#
# COMPACT_ATOMS: atom_id res chain seq x y z
N MET A 1 4.73 23.07 -25.98
CA MET A 1 4.33 21.77 -25.38
C MET A 1 2.84 21.49 -25.43
N GLY A 2 1.94 22.48 -25.27
CA GLY A 2 0.49 22.28 -25.32
C GLY A 2 -0.06 21.83 -26.68
N ALA A 3 0.34 22.47 -27.78
CA ALA A 3 -0.14 22.15 -29.13
C ALA A 3 0.20 20.72 -29.59
N LEU A 4 1.37 20.19 -29.19
CA LEU A 4 1.78 18.82 -29.52
C LEU A 4 0.92 17.78 -28.81
N LYS A 5 0.60 18.01 -27.52
CA LYS A 5 -0.30 17.14 -26.75
C LYS A 5 -1.71 17.16 -27.31
N LEU A 6 -2.16 18.31 -27.79
CA LEU A 6 -3.44 18.49 -28.46
C LEU A 6 -3.48 17.73 -29.79
N LEU A 7 -2.44 17.84 -30.61
CA LEU A 7 -2.31 17.06 -31.86
C LEU A 7 -2.29 15.55 -31.62
N ILE A 8 -1.54 15.11 -30.61
CA ILE A 8 -1.49 13.69 -30.22
C ILE A 8 -2.87 13.22 -29.74
N GLY A 9 -3.58 14.03 -28.95
CA GLY A 9 -4.94 13.73 -28.51
C GLY A 9 -5.93 13.64 -29.68
N VAL A 10 -5.86 14.58 -30.63
CA VAL A 10 -6.71 14.57 -31.82
C VAL A 10 -6.38 13.37 -32.72
N LEU A 11 -5.10 13.04 -32.91
CA LEU A 11 -4.68 11.88 -33.69
C LEU A 11 -5.19 10.57 -33.06
N LEU A 12 -5.03 10.43 -31.73
CA LEU A 12 -5.51 9.28 -30.97
C LEU A 12 -7.04 9.16 -30.96
N LEU A 13 -7.77 10.24 -31.23
CA LEU A 13 -9.23 10.23 -31.33
C LEU A 13 -9.67 9.91 -32.76
N VAL A 14 -9.13 10.63 -33.75
CA VAL A 14 -9.58 10.58 -35.15
C VAL A 14 -9.21 9.25 -35.82
N VAL A 15 -8.03 8.70 -35.54
CA VAL A 15 -7.58 7.45 -36.18
C VAL A 15 -8.48 6.25 -35.82
N PRO A 16 -8.74 5.93 -34.54
CA PRO A 16 -9.64 4.82 -34.20
C PRO A 16 -11.10 5.10 -34.59
N LEU A 17 -11.60 6.33 -34.47
CA LEU A 17 -12.95 6.67 -34.93
C LEU A 17 -13.10 6.53 -36.45
N GLY A 18 -12.10 6.92 -37.23
CA GLY A 18 -12.09 6.76 -38.69
C GLY A 18 -12.10 5.30 -39.11
N LEU A 19 -11.31 4.45 -38.42
CA LEU A 19 -11.32 3.00 -38.65
C LEU A 19 -12.68 2.37 -38.30
N TYR A 20 -13.29 2.78 -37.18
CA TYR A 20 -14.61 2.32 -36.75
C TYR A 20 -15.74 2.73 -37.72
N ALA A 21 -15.72 3.98 -38.20
CA ALA A 21 -16.70 4.48 -39.18
C ALA A 21 -16.57 3.77 -40.53
N TYR A 22 -15.34 3.46 -40.96
CA TYR A 22 -15.07 2.73 -42.19
C TYR A 22 -15.58 1.27 -42.13
N GLU A 23 -15.44 0.61 -40.97
CA GLU A 23 -15.98 -0.73 -40.72
C GLU A 23 -17.52 -0.74 -40.75
N LEU A 24 -18.17 0.28 -40.15
CA LEU A 24 -19.63 0.45 -40.20
C LEU A 24 -20.20 0.69 -41.61
N MET A 25 -19.42 1.28 -42.51
CA MET A 25 -19.83 1.55 -43.90
C MET A 25 -19.62 0.37 -44.86
N GLY A 26 -19.32 -0.83 -44.35
CA GLY A 26 -19.21 -2.04 -45.17
C GLY A 26 -17.80 -2.32 -45.72
N GLY A 27 -16.77 -1.72 -45.12
CA GLY A 27 -15.39 -2.09 -45.42
C GLY A 27 -15.09 -3.51 -44.92
N GLU A 28 -15.05 -4.49 -45.83
CA GLU A 28 -14.52 -5.84 -45.56
C GLU A 28 -13.01 -5.80 -45.37
N ILE A 29 -12.58 -5.28 -44.23
CA ILE A 29 -11.25 -5.56 -43.70
C ILE A 29 -11.52 -6.45 -42.50
N GLY A 30 -10.80 -7.57 -42.34
CA GLY A 30 -10.88 -8.47 -41.17
C GLY A 30 -10.42 -7.83 -39.85
N LEU A 31 -10.76 -6.55 -39.65
CA LEU A 31 -10.40 -5.68 -38.54
C LEU A 31 -11.19 -6.00 -37.28
N GLY A 32 -12.44 -6.50 -37.35
CA GLY A 32 -13.17 -6.89 -36.14
C GLY A 32 -12.37 -7.89 -35.29
N VAL A 33 -11.88 -8.98 -35.89
CA VAL A 33 -11.02 -9.96 -35.19
C VAL A 33 -9.68 -9.36 -34.78
N TYR A 34 -9.10 -8.50 -35.61
CA TYR A 34 -7.83 -7.82 -35.32
C TYR A 34 -7.95 -6.80 -34.18
N MET A 35 -9.08 -6.10 -34.05
CA MET A 35 -9.37 -5.11 -33.02
C MET A 35 -9.60 -5.78 -31.68
N TRP A 36 -10.40 -6.86 -31.64
CA TRP A 36 -10.54 -7.68 -30.43
C TRP A 36 -9.21 -8.29 -29.99
N LYS A 37 -8.39 -8.77 -30.93
CA LYS A 37 -7.04 -9.29 -30.64
C LYS A 37 -6.09 -8.20 -30.16
N SER A 38 -6.14 -7.00 -30.75
CA SER A 38 -5.31 -5.86 -30.38
C SER A 38 -5.70 -5.34 -28.99
N LEU A 39 -6.99 -5.24 -28.69
CA LEU A 39 -7.50 -4.90 -27.36
C LEU A 39 -7.05 -5.94 -26.32
N GLY A 40 -7.18 -7.23 -26.64
CA GLY A 40 -6.67 -8.31 -25.81
C GLY A 40 -5.17 -8.21 -25.56
N THR A 41 -4.38 -7.85 -26.57
CA THR A 41 -2.93 -7.66 -26.47
C THR A 41 -2.57 -6.49 -25.55
N VAL A 42 -3.30 -5.38 -25.64
CA VAL A 42 -3.10 -4.20 -24.77
C VAL A 42 -3.46 -4.54 -23.32
N ILE A 43 -4.60 -5.19 -23.09
CA ILE A 43 -5.00 -5.63 -21.75
C ILE A 43 -3.96 -6.61 -21.20
N GLN A 44 -3.56 -7.62 -21.97
CA GLN A 44 -2.57 -8.61 -21.53
C GLN A 44 -1.18 -8.01 -21.30
N GLY A 45 -0.81 -6.95 -22.01
CA GLY A 45 0.45 -6.23 -21.77
C GLY A 45 0.40 -5.28 -20.57
N THR A 46 -0.77 -4.74 -20.24
CA THR A 46 -0.95 -3.78 -19.14
C THR A 46 -1.32 -4.44 -17.82
N LEU A 47 -2.12 -5.51 -17.82
CA LEU A 47 -2.55 -6.20 -16.61
C LEU A 47 -1.38 -6.69 -15.73
N PRO A 48 -0.33 -7.34 -16.27
CA PRO A 48 0.76 -7.88 -15.45
C PRO A 48 1.49 -6.83 -14.60
N PRO A 49 1.93 -5.67 -15.13
CA PRO A 49 2.54 -4.64 -14.28
C PRO A 49 1.56 -4.06 -13.26
N PHE A 50 0.27 -3.92 -13.57
CA PHE A 50 -0.72 -3.48 -12.57
C PHE A 50 -0.90 -4.49 -11.44
N ILE A 51 -0.97 -5.79 -11.75
CA ILE A 51 -1.05 -6.85 -10.74
C ILE A 51 0.21 -6.88 -9.88
N MET A 52 1.39 -6.70 -10.48
CA MET A 52 2.64 -6.59 -9.71
C MET A 52 2.64 -5.40 -8.76
N LEU A 53 2.14 -4.24 -9.19
CA LEU A 53 2.01 -3.06 -8.33
C LEU A 53 1.05 -3.30 -7.17
N ILE A 54 -0.09 -3.95 -7.42
CA ILE A 54 -1.05 -4.32 -6.38
C ILE A 54 -0.41 -5.32 -5.39
N GLY A 55 0.29 -6.34 -5.89
CA GLY A 55 0.99 -7.30 -5.05
C GLY A 55 2.07 -6.65 -4.18
N LEU A 56 2.86 -5.74 -4.76
CA LEU A 56 3.86 -4.98 -4.02
C LEU A 56 3.21 -4.09 -2.95
N PHE A 57 2.07 -3.49 -3.26
CA PHE A 57 1.30 -2.67 -2.32
C PHE A 57 0.80 -3.49 -1.12
N ILE A 58 0.29 -4.71 -1.34
CA ILE A 58 -0.15 -5.60 -0.26
C ILE A 58 1.03 -6.00 0.65
N VAL A 59 2.16 -6.40 0.07
CA VAL A 59 3.37 -6.74 0.85
C VAL A 59 3.84 -5.54 1.67
N TRP A 60 3.78 -4.35 1.11
CA TRP A 60 4.15 -3.13 1.81
C TRP A 60 3.25 -2.85 3.01
N LEU A 61 1.93 -3.08 2.90
CA LEU A 61 0.99 -2.95 4.02
C LEU A 61 1.28 -3.97 5.13
N GLU A 62 1.49 -5.24 4.79
CA GLU A 62 1.82 -6.29 5.77
C GLU A 62 3.11 -5.96 6.55
N LEU A 63 4.12 -5.44 5.86
CA LEU A 63 5.36 -5.00 6.50
C LEU A 63 5.16 -3.83 7.47
N ASP A 64 4.19 -2.96 7.21
CA ASP A 64 3.84 -1.84 8.09
C ASP A 64 3.13 -2.34 9.35
N GLU A 65 2.17 -3.26 9.21
CA GLU A 65 1.46 -3.89 10.34
C GLU A 65 2.42 -4.64 11.28
N TRP A 66 3.36 -5.41 10.74
CA TRP A 66 4.40 -6.08 11.54
C TRP A 66 5.28 -5.12 12.34
N LYS A 67 5.48 -3.92 11.82
CA LYS A 67 6.30 -2.90 12.48
C LYS A 67 5.54 -2.29 13.67
N ILE A 68 4.25 -2.02 13.47
CA ILE A 68 3.35 -1.50 14.52
C ILE A 68 3.22 -2.51 15.67
N GLU A 69 3.06 -3.81 15.38
CA GLU A 69 3.01 -4.83 16.43
C GLU A 69 4.28 -4.90 17.27
N LYS A 70 5.45 -4.74 16.65
CA LYS A 70 6.74 -4.73 17.36
C LYS A 70 6.85 -3.52 18.30
N GLU A 71 6.37 -2.35 17.87
CA GLU A 71 6.36 -1.15 18.70
C GLU A 71 5.42 -1.29 19.90
N LEU A 72 4.21 -1.82 19.70
CA LEU A 72 3.28 -2.09 20.81
C LEU A 72 3.85 -3.07 21.84
N LYS A 73 4.47 -4.17 21.40
CA LYS A 73 5.06 -5.16 22.32
C LYS A 73 6.20 -4.56 23.15
N ALA A 74 7.03 -3.72 22.54
CA ALA A 74 8.12 -3.04 23.23
C ALA A 74 7.61 -2.01 24.27
N GLU A 75 6.45 -1.40 24.04
CA GLU A 75 5.81 -0.50 25.00
C GLU A 75 5.21 -1.25 26.19
N GLU A 76 4.51 -2.36 25.94
CA GLU A 76 3.96 -3.21 27.00
C GLU A 76 5.04 -3.77 27.95
N GLU A 77 6.18 -4.22 27.41
CA GLU A 77 7.27 -4.76 28.24
C GLU A 77 7.88 -3.68 29.15
N LYS A 78 8.12 -2.47 28.62
CA LYS A 78 8.62 -1.35 29.41
C LYS A 78 7.64 -0.96 30.52
N GLU A 79 6.34 -0.98 30.25
CA GLU A 79 5.34 -0.67 31.28
C GLU A 79 5.31 -1.75 32.39
N LYS A 80 5.47 -3.03 32.02
CA LYS A 80 5.55 -4.15 32.96
C LYS A 80 6.81 -4.06 33.84
N GLU A 81 7.98 -3.73 33.29
CA GLU A 81 9.20 -3.54 34.08
C GLU A 81 9.08 -2.38 35.08
N VAL A 82 8.52 -1.24 34.65
CA VAL A 82 8.32 -0.08 35.52
C VAL A 82 7.34 -0.39 36.65
N LYS A 83 6.25 -1.12 36.37
CA LYS A 83 5.29 -1.57 37.38
C LYS A 83 5.89 -2.57 38.36
N GLN A 84 6.80 -3.45 37.94
CA GLN A 84 7.46 -4.40 38.82
C GLN A 84 8.61 -3.79 39.66
N ALA A 85 9.29 -2.76 39.15
CA ALA A 85 10.36 -2.08 39.89
C ALA A 85 9.86 -1.20 41.05
N ARG A 86 8.63 -0.65 40.95
CA ARG A 86 8.01 0.19 42.00
C ARG A 86 7.70 -0.55 43.32
N PRO A 87 7.05 -1.74 43.36
CA PRO A 87 6.75 -2.44 44.60
C PRO A 87 8.04 -2.92 45.31
N VAL A 88 9.07 -3.32 44.57
CA VAL A 88 10.35 -3.77 45.15
C VAL A 88 11.10 -2.61 45.84
N ARG A 89 11.10 -1.41 45.25
CA ARG A 89 11.71 -0.21 45.86
C ARG A 89 10.91 0.31 47.06
N ALA A 90 9.59 0.21 47.04
CA ALA A 90 8.73 0.58 48.18
C ALA A 90 8.90 -0.39 49.36
N ALA A 91 8.97 -1.70 49.09
CA ALA A 91 9.19 -2.74 50.09
C ALA A 91 10.56 -2.62 50.77
N LYS A 92 11.63 -2.26 50.05
CA LYS A 92 12.98 -2.05 50.63
C LYS A 92 13.08 -0.80 51.53
N LYS A 93 12.23 0.22 51.35
CA LYS A 93 12.24 1.44 52.19
C LYS A 93 11.38 1.34 53.45
N ALA A 94 10.43 0.41 53.50
CA ALA A 94 9.54 0.20 54.66
C ALA A 94 10.23 -0.34 55.94
N PRO A 95 11.22 -1.26 55.89
CA PRO A 95 11.83 -1.79 57.11
C PRO A 95 12.80 -0.81 57.79
N ALA A 96 13.41 0.13 57.05
CA ALA A 96 14.41 1.05 57.60
C ALA A 96 13.82 2.15 58.50
N LYS A 97 12.56 2.56 58.29
CA LYS A 97 11.93 3.64 59.08
C LYS A 97 11.32 3.17 60.42
N LYS A 98 11.02 1.88 60.57
CA LYS A 98 10.45 1.34 61.83
C LYS A 98 11.49 1.08 62.92
N ALA A 99 12.76 0.89 62.57
CA ALA A 99 13.85 0.71 63.55
C ALA A 99 14.30 2.03 64.22
N ALA A 100 14.16 3.17 63.55
CA ALA A 100 14.63 4.47 64.06
C ALA A 100 13.68 5.13 65.08
N LYS A 101 12.42 4.70 65.19
CA LYS A 101 11.42 5.35 66.06
C LYS A 101 11.26 4.70 67.45
N LYS A 102 11.99 3.62 67.75
CA LYS A 102 11.88 2.89 69.04
C LYS A 102 12.94 3.26 70.07
N LYS A 103 13.67 4.37 69.86
CA LYS A 103 14.82 4.77 70.70
C LYS A 103 14.70 6.19 71.28
N LYS A 104 13.49 6.75 71.37
CA LYS A 104 13.24 8.05 72.00
C LYS A 104 12.19 7.92 73.09
#